data_AF-A0AAQ3N2K6-F1
#
_entry.id   AF-A0AAQ3N2K6-F1
#
_cell.length_a   1.000
_cell.length_b   1.000
_cell.length_c   1.000
_cell.angle_alpha   90.00
_cell.angle_beta   90.00
_cell.angle_gamma   90.00
#
_symmetry.space_group_name_H-M   'P 1'
#
loop_
_entity.id
_entity.type
_entity.pdbx_description
1 polymer ?
#
loop_
_entity_poly.entity_id
_entity_poly.type
_entity_poly.pdbx_seq_one_letter_code
_entity_poly.pdbx_strand_id
1 'polypeptide(L)'
;MVSSSNFSLHASSAEVMASTFASLNFPTSIAEKLDNTNYLHWRPYVEPMINSHKLHHFIVNPVIPSRFLTEYDTTLDIANLEYEGWEVQDQTLLVWLQSTLSKSILLRVLGANHYHEVRDRIHEYFGLQTKSCARQLCTAMCATKLESKSTEVYLLIIKGYVYEIAGLGMPMIGEQMF
;
A
#
# COMPACT_ATOMS: atom_id res chain seq x y z
N MET A 1 29.14 3.32 54.48
CA MET A 1 28.82 4.42 53.55
C MET A 1 28.11 3.81 52.36
N VAL A 2 26.79 3.96 52.32
CA VAL A 2 25.92 3.47 51.24
C VAL A 2 25.77 4.60 50.24
N SER A 3 25.97 4.29 48.96
CA SER A 3 25.14 4.78 47.85
C SER A 3 25.62 4.10 46.57
N SER A 4 25.11 2.89 46.34
CA SER A 4 25.08 2.30 45.01
C SER A 4 23.88 2.92 44.29
N SER A 5 24.14 3.85 43.39
CA SER A 5 23.10 4.44 42.54
C SER A 5 22.63 3.39 41.54
N ASN A 6 21.49 2.77 41.82
CA ASN A 6 20.72 2.01 40.84
C ASN A 6 20.14 2.99 39.81
N PHE A 7 20.84 3.19 38.68
CA PHE A 7 20.24 3.88 37.55
C PHE A 7 19.42 2.85 36.76
N SER A 8 18.12 2.78 37.06
CA SER A 8 17.17 2.04 36.23
C SER A 8 17.10 2.75 34.88
N LEU A 9 17.64 2.10 33.84
CA LEU A 9 17.53 2.54 32.45
C LEU A 9 16.09 2.32 31.98
N HIS A 10 15.24 3.32 32.20
CA HIS A 10 13.94 3.36 31.56
C HIS A 10 14.17 3.80 30.11
N ALA A 11 14.21 2.84 29.17
CA ALA A 11 14.30 3.14 27.75
C ALA A 11 13.18 4.10 27.35
N SER A 12 13.48 5.07 26.49
CA SER A 12 12.48 6.00 26.00
C SER A 12 11.42 5.25 25.18
N SER A 13 10.19 5.77 25.14
CA SER A 13 9.11 5.13 24.36
C SER A 13 9.50 4.96 22.88
N ALA A 14 10.34 5.86 22.34
CA ALA A 14 10.85 5.78 20.97
C ALA A 14 11.84 4.60 20.79
N GLU A 15 12.76 4.38 21.73
CA GLU A 15 13.72 3.27 21.69
C GLU A 15 13.04 1.90 21.79
N VAL A 16 11.98 1.82 22.61
CA VAL A 16 11.15 0.61 22.71
C VAL A 16 10.38 0.37 21.41
N MET A 17 9.84 1.42 20.79
CA MET A 17 9.14 1.30 19.50
C MET A 17 10.08 0.91 18.34
N ALA A 18 11.29 1.48 18.28
CA ALA A 18 12.30 1.11 17.29
C ALA A 18 12.76 -0.36 17.46
N SER A 19 13.00 -0.79 18.71
CA SER A 19 13.39 -2.17 19.01
C SER A 19 12.27 -3.18 18.72
N THR A 20 11.02 -2.82 19.00
CA THR A 20 9.85 -3.64 18.66
C THR A 20 9.69 -3.75 17.14
N PHE A 21 10.05 -2.70 16.39
CA PHE A 21 9.97 -2.70 14.93
C PHE A 21 11.05 -3.55 14.27
N ALA A 22 12.28 -3.53 14.82
CA ALA A 22 13.36 -4.41 14.39
C ALA A 22 13.02 -5.91 14.59
N SER A 23 12.07 -6.21 15.48
CA SER A 23 11.51 -7.55 15.69
C SER A 23 10.38 -7.93 14.72
N LEU A 24 9.95 -7.04 13.81
CA LEU A 24 8.91 -7.37 12.84
C LEU A 24 9.45 -8.32 11.77
N ASN A 25 8.92 -9.55 11.79
CA ASN A 25 9.21 -10.55 10.77
C ASN A 25 8.39 -10.27 9.52
N PHE A 26 8.86 -9.34 8.69
CA PHE A 26 8.34 -9.23 7.33
C PHE A 26 8.74 -10.47 6.52
N PRO A 27 7.83 -11.04 5.71
CA PRO A 27 8.18 -12.16 4.84
C PRO A 27 9.35 -11.78 3.94
N THR A 28 10.42 -12.56 4.00
CA THR A 28 11.64 -12.34 3.19
C THR A 28 11.45 -12.75 1.73
N SER A 29 10.36 -13.44 1.41
CA SER A 29 10.00 -13.85 0.06
C SER A 29 8.52 -13.69 -0.16
N ILE A 30 8.17 -12.87 -1.14
CA ILE A 30 6.85 -12.88 -1.74
C ILE A 30 6.96 -13.72 -3.00
N ALA A 31 6.06 -14.70 -3.12
CA ALA A 31 6.07 -15.67 -4.21
C ALA A 31 6.01 -15.01 -5.60
N GLU A 32 5.33 -13.86 -5.70
CA GLU A 32 5.18 -13.12 -6.96
C GLU A 32 5.26 -11.60 -6.73
N LYS A 33 6.19 -10.95 -7.43
CA LYS A 33 6.34 -9.50 -7.35
C LYS A 33 5.20 -8.81 -8.09
N LEU A 34 4.72 -7.69 -7.56
CA LEU A 34 3.68 -6.88 -8.19
C LEU A 34 4.13 -6.45 -9.60
N ASP A 35 3.31 -6.78 -10.58
CA ASP A 35 3.42 -6.32 -11.96
C ASP A 35 2.07 -5.76 -12.44
N ASN A 36 1.97 -5.50 -13.75
CA ASN A 36 0.77 -4.85 -14.31
C ASN A 36 -0.45 -5.78 -14.39
N THR A 37 -0.33 -7.08 -14.11
CA THR A 37 -1.41 -8.07 -14.32
C THR A 37 -1.86 -8.73 -13.03
N ASN A 38 -1.04 -8.73 -11.97
CA ASN A 38 -1.31 -9.51 -10.77
C ASN A 38 -1.77 -8.70 -9.54
N TYR A 39 -2.11 -7.41 -9.68
CA TYR A 39 -2.48 -6.54 -8.56
C TYR A 39 -3.56 -7.10 -7.63
N LEU A 40 -4.61 -7.72 -8.18
CA LEU A 40 -5.71 -8.29 -7.40
C LEU A 40 -5.31 -9.52 -6.60
N HIS A 41 -4.28 -10.24 -7.06
CA HIS A 41 -3.69 -11.36 -6.32
C HIS A 41 -2.69 -10.86 -5.29
N TRP A 42 -1.90 -9.83 -5.63
CA TRP A 42 -0.88 -9.24 -4.76
C TRP A 42 -1.48 -8.51 -3.55
N ARG A 43 -2.56 -7.73 -3.77
CA ARG A 43 -3.16 -6.83 -2.76
C ARG A 43 -3.58 -7.56 -1.48
N PRO A 44 -4.28 -8.71 -1.51
CA PRO A 44 -4.64 -9.48 -0.32
C PRO A 44 -3.46 -10.01 0.50
N TYR A 45 -2.25 -10.12 -0.05
CA TYR A 45 -1.07 -10.54 0.73
C TYR A 45 -0.40 -9.37 1.45
N VAL A 46 -0.41 -8.19 0.82
CA VAL A 46 0.30 -7.01 1.34
C VAL A 46 -0.59 -6.21 2.30
N GLU A 47 -1.88 -6.04 2.04
CA GLU A 47 -2.79 -5.28 2.90
C GLU A 47 -2.89 -5.83 4.34
N PRO A 48 -3.02 -7.15 4.59
CA PRO A 48 -3.10 -7.67 5.95
C PRO A 48 -1.80 -7.52 6.73
N MET A 49 -0.65 -7.63 6.08
CA MET A 49 0.66 -7.39 6.71
C MET A 49 0.81 -5.95 7.19
N ILE A 50 0.25 -5.02 6.44
CA ILE A 50 0.21 -3.61 6.81
C ILE A 50 -0.76 -3.39 7.99
N ASN A 51 -1.92 -4.04 7.96
CA ASN A 51 -2.94 -3.92 9.01
C ASN A 51 -2.56 -4.64 10.33
N SER A 52 -1.82 -5.75 10.27
CA SER A 52 -1.48 -6.59 11.43
C SER A 52 -0.52 -5.92 12.41
N HIS A 53 0.29 -4.97 11.93
CA HIS A 53 1.33 -4.31 12.72
C HIS A 53 0.87 -2.98 13.35
N LYS A 54 -0.44 -2.69 13.38
CA LYS A 54 -1.00 -1.42 13.89
C LYS A 54 -0.37 -0.17 13.24
N LEU A 55 0.14 -0.32 12.02
CA LEU A 55 0.72 0.74 11.19
C LEU A 55 -0.31 1.72 10.64
N HIS A 56 -1.56 1.64 11.09
CA HIS A 56 -2.65 2.50 10.63
C HIS A 56 -2.34 3.99 10.76
N HIS A 57 -1.55 4.36 11.78
CA HIS A 57 -1.05 5.71 11.98
C HIS A 57 -0.09 6.21 10.88
N PHE A 58 0.58 5.31 10.14
CA PHE A 58 1.38 5.66 8.95
C PHE A 58 0.54 5.71 7.66
N ILE A 59 -0.69 5.19 7.67
CA ILE A 59 -1.46 4.91 6.45
C ILE A 59 -2.57 5.92 6.21
N VAL A 60 -3.28 6.32 7.26
CA VAL A 60 -4.48 7.16 7.13
C VAL A 60 -4.16 8.63 7.36
N ASN A 61 -3.22 8.93 8.24
CA ASN A 61 -2.74 10.29 8.49
C ASN A 61 -1.32 10.22 9.07
N PRO A 62 -0.29 10.05 8.22
CA PRO A 62 1.09 9.99 8.71
C PRO A 62 1.44 11.30 9.42
N VAL A 63 1.51 11.24 10.75
CA VAL A 63 2.05 12.33 11.55
C VAL A 63 3.56 12.16 11.54
N ILE A 64 4.23 12.92 10.67
CA ILE A 64 5.68 12.94 10.58
C ILE A 64 6.18 13.86 11.71
N PRO A 65 6.97 13.37 12.68
CA PRO A 65 7.55 14.22 13.71
C PRO A 65 8.45 15.30 13.09
N SER A 66 8.59 16.44 13.73
CA SER A 66 9.57 17.43 13.27
C SER A 66 10.97 16.86 13.41
N ARG A 67 11.78 16.94 12.34
CA ARG A 67 13.19 16.52 12.36
C ARG A 67 14.01 17.27 13.40
N PHE A 68 13.72 18.56 13.59
CA PHE A 68 14.37 19.41 14.58
C PHE A 68 13.33 20.05 15.50
N LEU A 69 13.60 20.10 16.81
CA LEU A 69 12.67 20.70 17.79
C LEU A 69 12.90 22.20 17.95
N THR A 70 14.12 22.68 17.74
CA THR A 70 14.50 24.09 17.83
C THR A 70 15.39 24.54 16.67
N GLU A 71 15.53 25.85 16.48
CA GLU A 71 16.50 26.40 15.52
C GLU A 71 17.95 26.06 15.90
N TYR A 72 18.24 25.97 17.21
CA TYR A 72 19.54 25.54 17.70
C TYR A 72 19.85 24.11 17.26
N ASP A 73 18.89 23.19 17.41
CA ASP A 73 19.03 21.80 16.94
C ASP A 73 19.23 21.74 15.43
N THR A 74 18.57 22.62 14.67
CA THR A 74 18.76 22.72 13.21
C THR A 74 20.18 23.14 12.86
N THR A 75 20.73 24.14 13.57
CA THR A 75 22.11 24.62 13.33
C THR A 75 23.18 23.60 13.68
N LEU A 76 22.89 22.70 14.63
CA LEU A 76 23.80 21.64 15.07
C LEU A 76 23.48 20.25 14.46
N ASP A 77 22.47 20.15 13.60
CA ASP A 77 21.96 18.89 13.04
C ASP A 77 21.63 17.84 14.11
N ILE A 78 21.04 18.27 15.23
CA ILE A 78 20.59 17.39 16.32
C ILE A 78 19.17 16.93 16.02
N ALA A 79 19.02 15.71 15.51
CA ALA A 79 17.72 15.16 15.17
C ALA A 79 16.88 14.85 16.42
N ASN A 80 15.57 15.03 16.30
CA ASN A 80 14.59 14.56 17.27
C ASN A 80 14.58 13.03 17.31
N LEU A 81 14.77 12.43 18.48
CA LEU A 81 14.71 10.97 18.67
C LEU A 81 13.40 10.34 18.21
N GLU A 82 12.29 11.08 18.30
CA GLU A 82 10.99 10.62 17.81
C GLU A 82 10.96 10.58 16.27
N TYR A 83 11.60 11.55 15.61
CA TYR A 83 11.78 11.54 14.15
C TYR A 83 12.68 10.39 13.71
N GLU A 84 13.82 10.16 14.39
CA GLU A 84 14.71 9.05 14.06
C GLU A 84 14.01 7.70 14.19
N GLY A 85 13.25 7.50 15.28
CA GLY A 85 12.45 6.30 15.48
C GLY A 85 11.42 6.09 14.38
N TRP A 86 10.70 7.15 13.99
CA TRP A 86 9.75 7.14 12.89
C TRP A 86 10.41 6.84 11.54
N GLU A 87 11.56 7.46 11.25
CA GLU A 87 12.27 7.34 9.98
C GLU A 87 12.79 5.91 9.77
N VAL A 88 13.34 5.29 10.81
CA VAL A 88 13.75 3.87 10.75
C VAL A 88 12.57 2.96 10.39
N GLN A 89 11.40 3.21 10.96
CA GLN A 89 10.20 2.42 10.70
C GLN A 89 9.69 2.63 9.26
N ASP A 90 9.57 3.88 8.83
CA ASP A 90 9.15 4.23 7.47
C ASP A 90 10.09 3.64 6.41
N GLN A 91 11.42 3.79 6.59
CA GLN A 91 12.41 3.27 5.65
C GLN A 91 12.42 1.74 5.61
N THR A 92 12.21 1.08 6.75
CA THR A 92 12.08 -0.39 6.80
C THR A 92 10.86 -0.85 6.00
N LEU A 93 9.72 -0.19 6.16
CA LEU A 93 8.51 -0.48 5.40
C LEU A 93 8.67 -0.18 3.92
N LEU A 94 9.37 0.91 3.57
CA LEU A 94 9.65 1.30 2.20
C LEU A 94 10.49 0.22 1.49
N VAL A 95 11.60 -0.20 2.09
CA VAL A 95 12.47 -1.25 1.53
C VAL A 95 11.71 -2.56 1.40
N TRP A 96 10.94 -2.94 2.42
CA TRP A 96 10.09 -4.13 2.35
C TRP A 96 9.07 -4.03 1.21
N LEU A 97 8.30 -2.93 1.13
CA LEU A 97 7.30 -2.73 0.08
C LEU A 97 7.95 -2.78 -1.30
N GLN A 98 9.08 -2.11 -1.50
CA GLN A 98 9.85 -2.13 -2.74
C GLN A 98 10.33 -3.54 -3.13
N SER A 99 10.69 -4.38 -2.15
CA SER A 99 11.08 -5.77 -2.40
C SER A 99 9.96 -6.61 -3.04
N THR A 100 8.71 -6.20 -2.80
CA THR A 100 7.50 -6.82 -3.34
C THR A 100 7.19 -6.40 -4.78
N LEU A 101 7.89 -5.41 -5.33
CA LEU A 101 7.58 -4.79 -6.62
C LEU A 101 8.49 -5.30 -7.73
N SER A 102 7.92 -5.51 -8.91
CA SER A 102 8.71 -5.75 -10.12
C SER A 102 9.40 -4.45 -10.60
N LYS A 103 10.38 -4.59 -11.50
CA LYS A 103 11.13 -3.45 -12.05
C LYS A 103 10.23 -2.42 -12.73
N SER A 104 9.19 -2.86 -13.45
CA SER A 104 8.26 -1.96 -14.14
C SER A 104 7.44 -1.11 -13.17
N ILE A 105 7.06 -1.67 -12.03
CA ILE A 105 6.33 -0.96 -10.99
C ILE A 105 7.26 -0.06 -10.18
N LEU A 106 8.50 -0.49 -9.89
CA LEU A 106 9.51 0.35 -9.24
C LEU A 106 9.75 1.66 -10.01
N LEU A 107 9.81 1.61 -11.34
CA LEU A 107 9.95 2.81 -12.18
C LEU A 107 8.79 3.81 -12.01
N ARG A 108 7.60 3.33 -11.65
CA ARG A 108 6.41 4.18 -11.47
C ARG A 108 6.38 4.88 -10.11
N VAL A 109 7.03 4.29 -9.12
CA VAL A 109 7.12 4.84 -7.76
C VAL A 109 8.43 5.60 -7.54
N LEU A 110 9.21 5.87 -8.59
CA LEU A 110 10.45 6.62 -8.50
C LEU A 110 10.24 8.02 -7.90
N GLY A 111 11.15 8.40 -7.01
CA GLY A 111 11.08 9.68 -6.29
C GLY A 111 10.03 9.71 -5.20
N ALA A 112 9.46 8.56 -4.82
CA ALA A 112 8.75 8.41 -3.56
C ALA A 112 9.75 8.09 -2.45
N ASN A 113 9.80 8.91 -1.40
CA ASN A 113 10.81 8.79 -0.34
C ASN A 113 10.28 8.10 0.92
N HIS A 114 8.95 8.01 1.03
CA HIS A 114 8.26 7.43 2.17
C HIS A 114 7.35 6.30 1.74
N TYR A 115 7.09 5.38 2.66
CA TYR A 115 6.26 4.21 2.41
C TYR A 115 4.86 4.58 1.89
N HIS A 116 4.24 5.61 2.50
CA HIS A 116 2.88 6.05 2.15
C HIS A 116 2.81 6.56 0.70
N GLU A 117 3.83 7.27 0.22
CA GLU A 117 3.90 7.77 -1.16
C GLU A 117 3.96 6.63 -2.19
N VAL A 118 4.76 5.60 -1.93
CA VAL A 118 4.83 4.40 -2.79
C VAL A 118 3.48 3.70 -2.82
N ARG A 119 2.89 3.49 -1.64
CA ARG A 119 1.58 2.86 -1.48
C ARG A 119 0.50 3.60 -2.27
N ASP A 120 0.41 4.92 -2.11
CA ASP A 120 -0.64 5.72 -2.72
C ASP A 120 -0.51 5.72 -4.25
N ARG A 121 0.71 5.83 -4.78
CA ARG A 121 0.96 5.72 -6.23
C ARG A 121 0.57 4.36 -6.80
N ILE A 122 0.79 3.27 -6.07
CA ILE A 122 0.35 1.93 -6.47
C ILE A 122 -1.18 1.87 -6.50
N HIS A 123 -1.86 2.29 -5.43
CA HIS A 123 -3.32 2.28 -5.37
C HIS A 123 -3.96 3.18 -6.43
N GLU A 124 -3.39 4.35 -6.68
CA GLU A 124 -3.85 5.25 -7.74
C GLU A 124 -3.68 4.60 -9.11
N TYR A 125 -2.50 4.07 -9.42
CA TYR A 125 -2.22 3.48 -10.73
C TYR A 125 -3.14 2.31 -11.05
N PHE A 126 -3.26 1.34 -10.14
CA PHE A 126 -4.13 0.19 -10.35
C PHE A 126 -5.61 0.55 -10.21
N GLY A 127 -5.96 1.53 -9.37
CA GLY A 127 -7.31 2.07 -9.31
C GLY A 127 -7.76 2.68 -10.63
N LEU A 128 -6.89 3.42 -11.32
CA LEU A 128 -7.15 3.97 -12.65
C LEU A 128 -7.27 2.87 -13.72
N GLN A 129 -6.37 1.88 -13.70
CA GLN A 129 -6.41 0.70 -14.58
C GLN A 129 -7.74 -0.05 -14.46
N THR A 130 -8.12 -0.43 -13.24
CA THR A 130 -9.35 -1.17 -12.95
C THR A 130 -10.59 -0.38 -13.39
N LYS A 131 -10.64 0.93 -13.09
CA LYS A 131 -11.75 1.80 -13.51
C LYS A 131 -11.85 1.92 -15.04
N SER A 132 -10.72 2.06 -15.73
CA SER A 132 -10.67 2.14 -17.20
C SER A 132 -11.14 0.83 -17.84
N CYS A 133 -10.62 -0.31 -17.37
CA CYS A 133 -11.00 -1.63 -17.85
C CYS A 133 -12.50 -1.88 -17.65
N ALA A 134 -13.03 -1.61 -16.45
CA ALA A 134 -14.46 -1.74 -16.17
C ALA A 134 -15.33 -0.91 -17.12
N ARG A 135 -14.95 0.35 -17.40
CA ARG A 135 -15.68 1.20 -18.38
C ARG A 135 -15.65 0.63 -19.79
N GLN A 136 -14.51 0.09 -20.23
CA GLN A 136 -14.39 -0.53 -21.55
C GLN A 136 -15.28 -1.78 -21.66
N LEU A 137 -15.28 -2.63 -20.62
CA LEU A 137 -16.14 -3.82 -20.55
C LEU A 137 -17.63 -3.44 -20.53
N CYS A 138 -18.03 -2.43 -19.74
CA CYS A 138 -19.41 -1.91 -19.75
C CYS A 138 -19.82 -1.42 -21.13
N THR A 139 -18.95 -0.69 -21.82
CA THR A 139 -19.22 -0.17 -23.17
C THR A 139 -19.39 -1.31 -24.18
N ALA A 140 -18.51 -2.32 -24.14
CA ALA A 140 -18.59 -3.50 -25.00
C ALA A 140 -19.85 -4.32 -24.73
N MET A 141 -20.22 -4.48 -23.46
CA MET A 141 -21.46 -5.14 -23.04
C MET A 141 -22.69 -4.41 -23.61
N CYS A 142 -22.77 -3.08 -23.45
CA CYS A 142 -23.88 -2.28 -23.97
C CYS A 142 -23.95 -2.25 -25.51
N ALA A 143 -22.81 -2.29 -26.18
CA ALA A 143 -22.74 -2.36 -27.65
C ALA A 143 -23.11 -3.75 -28.21
N THR A 144 -23.21 -4.79 -27.36
CA THR A 144 -23.55 -6.14 -27.81
C THR A 144 -25.03 -6.21 -28.17
N LYS A 145 -25.32 -6.36 -29.46
CA LYS A 145 -26.69 -6.55 -29.98
C LYS A 145 -27.05 -8.04 -30.09
N LEU A 146 -28.34 -8.32 -29.90
CA LEU A 146 -28.92 -9.66 -30.09
C LEU A 146 -29.10 -10.04 -31.58
N GLU A 147 -29.14 -9.05 -32.47
CA GLU A 147 -29.65 -9.13 -33.86
C GLU A 147 -29.02 -10.20 -34.77
N SER A 148 -27.90 -10.82 -34.38
CA SER A 148 -27.22 -11.90 -35.13
C SER A 148 -26.83 -13.12 -34.28
N LYS A 149 -27.20 -13.17 -33.00
CA LYS A 149 -26.80 -14.22 -32.05
C LYS A 149 -28.03 -15.00 -31.58
N SER A 150 -27.86 -16.30 -31.30
CA SER A 150 -28.89 -17.01 -30.53
C SER A 150 -28.98 -16.42 -29.13
N THR A 151 -30.16 -16.49 -28.51
CA THR A 151 -30.39 -16.01 -27.13
C THR A 151 -29.37 -16.61 -26.15
N GLU A 152 -29.03 -17.89 -26.32
CA GLU A 152 -28.05 -18.58 -25.49
C GLU A 152 -26.63 -18.01 -25.63
N VAL A 153 -26.18 -17.79 -26.88
CA VAL A 153 -24.86 -17.18 -27.15
C VAL A 153 -24.79 -15.74 -26.62
N TYR A 154 -25.88 -14.99 -26.76
CA TYR A 154 -25.97 -13.63 -26.23
C TYR A 154 -25.86 -13.58 -24.70
N LEU A 155 -26.61 -14.43 -24.00
CA LEU A 155 -26.57 -14.52 -22.54
C LEU A 155 -25.20 -14.96 -22.03
N LEU A 156 -24.54 -15.91 -22.70
CA LEU A 156 -23.18 -16.33 -22.34
C LEU A 156 -22.17 -15.18 -22.44
N ILE A 157 -22.28 -14.33 -23.46
CA ILE A 157 -21.38 -13.19 -23.66
C ILE A 157 -21.58 -12.13 -22.56
N ILE A 158 -22.84 -11.76 -22.27
CA ILE A 158 -23.14 -10.82 -21.17
C ILE A 158 -22.63 -11.38 -19.85
N LYS A 159 -22.87 -12.66 -19.58
CA LYS A 159 -22.42 -13.33 -18.36
C LYS A 159 -20.89 -13.30 -18.25
N GLY A 160 -20.16 -13.45 -19.36
CA GLY A 160 -18.71 -13.29 -19.44
C GLY A 160 -18.27 -11.89 -18.99
N TYR A 161 -18.84 -10.83 -19.56
CA TYR A 161 -18.51 -9.45 -19.18
C TYR A 161 -18.80 -9.16 -17.70
N VAL A 162 -19.94 -9.65 -17.18
CA VAL A 162 -20.29 -9.49 -15.76
C VAL A 162 -19.26 -10.18 -14.86
N TYR A 163 -18.78 -11.37 -15.23
CA TYR A 163 -17.73 -12.05 -14.46
C TYR A 163 -16.39 -11.33 -14.53
N GLU A 164 -16.01 -10.79 -15.68
CA GLU A 164 -14.77 -10.01 -15.81
C GLU A 164 -14.83 -8.72 -14.97
N ILE A 165 -15.95 -7.99 -15.01
CA ILE A 165 -16.16 -6.78 -14.19
C ILE A 165 -16.17 -7.12 -12.68
N ALA A 166 -16.82 -8.22 -12.29
CA ALA A 166 -16.80 -8.68 -10.90
C ALA A 166 -15.38 -9.09 -10.47
N GLY A 167 -14.63 -9.75 -11.37
CA GLY A 167 -13.24 -10.12 -11.17
C GLY A 167 -12.33 -8.92 -10.89
N LEU A 168 -12.65 -7.74 -11.45
CA LEU A 168 -11.95 -6.47 -11.18
C LEU A 168 -12.20 -5.90 -9.78
N GLY A 169 -13.08 -6.51 -8.97
CA GLY A 169 -13.45 -6.00 -7.65
C GLY A 169 -14.29 -4.72 -7.69
N MET A 170 -14.89 -4.40 -8.85
CA MET A 170 -15.75 -3.25 -9.04
C MET A 170 -17.21 -3.64 -8.82
N PRO A 171 -17.98 -2.92 -7.98
CA PRO A 171 -19.42 -3.13 -7.93
C PRO A 171 -20.01 -2.74 -9.29
N MET A 172 -20.84 -3.62 -9.86
CA MET A 172 -21.68 -3.32 -11.02
C MET A 172 -22.66 -2.21 -10.62
N ILE A 173 -22.26 -0.95 -10.78
CA ILE A 173 -23.12 0.20 -10.49
C ILE A 173 -24.17 0.29 -11.62
N GLY A 174 -25.44 0.15 -11.24
CA GLY A 174 -26.58 0.18 -12.17
C GLY A 174 -26.74 1.51 -12.94
N GLU A 175 -26.06 2.57 -12.52
CA GLU A 175 -26.09 3.88 -13.20
C GLU A 175 -25.27 3.94 -14.50
N GLN A 176 -24.47 2.91 -14.84
CA GLN A 176 -23.81 2.81 -16.16
C GLN A 176 -24.62 1.98 -17.18
N MET A 177 -25.81 1.50 -16.81
CA MET A 177 -26.69 0.72 -17.69
C MET A 177 -27.84 1.54 -18.30
N PHE A 178 -27.84 2.88 -18.18
CA PHE A 178 -28.84 3.77 -18.78
C PHE A 178 -28.19 4.94 -19.51
#